data_AF-A0A015NJD4-F1
#
_entry.id   AF-A0A015NJD4-F1
#
_cell.length_a   1.000
_cell.length_b   1.000
_cell.length_c   1.000
_cell.angle_alpha   90.00
_cell.angle_beta   90.00
_cell.angle_gamma   90.00
#
_symmetry.space_group_name_H-M   'P 1'
#
loop_
_entity.id
_entity.type
_entity.pdbx_description
1 polymer ?
#
loop_
_entity_poly.entity_id
_entity_poly.type
_entity_poly.pdbx_seq_one_letter_code
_entity_poly.pdbx_strand_id
1 'polypeptide(L)'
;MEELHISDEIYNQIKDFQRLALTDEQELLINKIIPSELYESYIKYGLCERCKQIRTHYTWCQTCNSLIFKENSKNWTSGNANIDKFIQEAQLNAKEYWQVLEWIDYSQFSKVKYIAKGGFGTVYTAIWREGYISSWDMP
;
A
#
# COMPACT_ATOMS: atom_id res chain seq x y z
N MET A 1 -4.72 -2.17 18.63
CA MET A 1 -5.46 -1.00 18.15
C MET A 1 -6.59 -1.56 17.30
N GLU A 2 -7.82 -1.37 17.75
CA GLU A 2 -9.00 -1.93 17.07
C GLU A 2 -9.19 -1.19 15.75
N GLU A 3 -9.26 -1.92 14.63
CA GLU A 3 -9.41 -1.32 13.31
C GLU A 3 -10.84 -0.79 13.16
N LEU A 4 -10.97 0.52 12.88
CA LEU A 4 -12.28 1.13 12.62
C LEU A 4 -12.84 0.57 11.31
N HIS A 5 -13.83 -0.30 11.40
CA HIS A 5 -14.56 -0.82 10.25
C HIS A 5 -15.91 -0.09 10.09
N ILE A 6 -16.01 0.73 9.06
CA ILE A 6 -17.22 1.48 8.73
C ILE A 6 -18.14 0.61 7.86
N SER A 7 -19.45 0.64 8.11
CA SER A 7 -20.43 -0.10 7.29
C SER A 7 -20.55 0.51 5.89
N ASP A 8 -21.00 -0.28 4.91
CA ASP A 8 -21.23 0.22 3.54
C ASP A 8 -22.26 1.35 3.48
N GLU A 9 -23.27 1.32 4.36
CA GLU A 9 -24.27 2.38 4.46
C GLU A 9 -23.63 3.71 4.84
N ILE A 10 -22.82 3.73 5.91
CA ILE A 10 -22.12 4.93 6.36
C ILE A 10 -21.10 5.37 5.31
N TYR A 11 -20.32 4.44 4.75
CA TYR A 11 -19.37 4.75 3.68
C TYR A 11 -20.05 5.47 2.52
N ASN A 12 -21.19 4.97 2.05
CA ASN A 12 -21.91 5.58 0.94
C ASN A 12 -22.47 6.97 1.25
N GLN A 13 -22.72 7.31 2.52
CA GLN A 13 -23.14 8.65 2.92
C GLN A 13 -21.99 9.66 2.83
N ILE A 14 -20.74 9.24 3.07
CA ILE A 14 -19.60 10.16 3.25
C ILE A 14 -18.53 10.06 2.17
N LYS A 15 -18.59 9.06 1.27
CA LYS A 15 -17.54 8.80 0.26
C LYS A 15 -17.32 9.96 -0.71
N ASP A 16 -18.37 10.71 -1.01
CA ASP A 16 -18.37 11.78 -2.02
C ASP A 16 -18.12 13.18 -1.41
N PHE A 17 -17.86 13.26 -0.11
CA PHE A 17 -17.57 14.53 0.55
C PHE A 17 -16.24 15.11 0.07
N GLN A 18 -16.24 16.41 -0.21
CA GLN A 18 -14.99 17.15 -0.41
C GLN A 18 -14.30 17.33 0.95
N ARG A 19 -13.48 16.36 1.33
CA ARG A 19 -12.86 16.27 2.67
C ARG A 19 -12.07 17.51 3.10
N LEU A 20 -11.52 18.28 2.16
CA LEU A 20 -10.77 19.52 2.44
C LEU A 20 -11.66 20.77 2.54
N ALA A 21 -12.96 20.63 2.31
CA ALA A 21 -13.94 21.71 2.28
C ALA A 21 -15.31 21.22 2.81
N LEU A 22 -15.31 20.61 4.00
CA LEU A 22 -16.54 20.16 4.66
C LEU A 22 -17.39 21.35 5.11
N THR A 23 -18.70 21.22 5.02
CA THR A 23 -19.63 22.12 5.70
C THR A 23 -19.70 21.78 7.19
N ASP A 24 -20.17 22.71 8.02
CA ASP A 24 -20.38 22.46 9.47
C ASP A 24 -21.25 21.22 9.73
N GLU A 25 -22.27 20.98 8.90
CA GLU A 25 -23.14 19.80 9.00
C GLU A 25 -22.38 18.50 8.67
N GLN A 26 -21.55 18.52 7.61
CA GLN A 26 -20.74 17.36 7.23
C GLN A 26 -19.67 17.07 8.29
N GLU A 27 -19.04 18.10 8.84
CA GLU A 27 -18.05 17.95 9.91
C GLU A 27 -18.68 17.35 11.18
N LEU A 28 -19.87 17.81 11.57
CA LEU A 28 -20.62 17.22 12.68
C LEU A 28 -20.98 15.74 12.45
N LEU A 29 -21.29 15.36 11.20
CA LEU A 29 -21.54 13.96 10.84
C LEU A 29 -20.26 13.13 10.92
N ILE A 30 -19.15 13.62 10.37
CA ILE A 30 -17.85 12.92 10.40
C ILE A 30 -17.37 12.73 11.83
N ASN A 31 -17.46 13.75 12.69
CA ASN A 31 -17.03 13.67 14.09
C ASN A 31 -17.83 12.66 14.93
N LYS A 32 -19.02 12.24 14.47
CA LYS A 32 -19.80 11.16 15.10
C LYS A 32 -19.36 9.76 14.65
N ILE A 33 -18.75 9.65 13.47
CA ILE A 33 -18.39 8.38 12.82
C ILE A 33 -16.91 8.06 13.04
N ILE A 34 -16.06 9.05 12.80
CA ILE A 34 -14.60 8.93 12.84
C ILE A 34 -14.12 9.38 14.22
N PRO A 35 -13.39 8.53 14.96
CA PRO A 35 -12.74 8.93 16.21
C PRO A 35 -11.81 10.12 16.01
N SER A 36 -11.76 11.02 16.98
CA SER A 36 -10.99 12.27 16.90
C SER A 36 -9.51 12.05 16.57
N GLU A 37 -8.91 10.98 17.08
CA GLU A 37 -7.52 10.59 16.87
C GLU A 37 -7.24 10.13 15.43
N LEU A 38 -8.29 9.79 14.66
CA LEU A 38 -8.19 9.39 13.26
C LEU A 38 -8.68 10.47 12.29
N TYR A 39 -9.24 11.58 12.79
CA TYR A 39 -9.83 12.64 11.97
C TYR A 39 -8.84 13.20 10.95
N GLU A 40 -7.63 13.56 11.38
CA GLU A 40 -6.60 14.09 10.47
C GLU A 40 -6.23 13.09 9.36
N SER A 41 -6.11 11.81 9.71
CA SER A 41 -5.80 10.74 8.74
C SER A 41 -6.95 10.57 7.74
N TYR A 42 -8.20 10.61 8.20
CA TYR A 42 -9.37 10.57 7.34
C TYR A 42 -9.41 11.77 6.38
N ILE A 43 -9.23 12.99 6.87
CA ILE A 43 -9.24 14.20 6.04
C ILE A 43 -8.14 14.12 4.98
N LYS A 44 -6.94 13.71 5.38
CA LYS A 44 -5.77 13.66 4.52
C LYS A 44 -5.85 12.55 3.47
N TYR A 45 -6.11 11.31 3.87
CA TYR A 45 -5.98 10.14 3.00
C TYR A 45 -7.32 9.52 2.58
N GLY A 46 -8.38 9.79 3.31
CA GLY A 46 -9.70 9.24 3.04
C GLY A 46 -9.84 7.76 3.40
N LEU A 47 -10.97 7.19 2.96
CA LEU A 47 -11.28 5.78 3.14
C LEU A 47 -10.82 4.95 1.94
N CYS A 48 -10.45 3.71 2.20
CA CYS A 48 -10.23 2.70 1.18
C CYS A 48 -11.58 2.26 0.62
N GLU A 49 -11.69 2.15 -0.70
CA GLU A 49 -12.94 1.74 -1.33
C GLU A 49 -13.23 0.25 -1.11
N ARG A 50 -12.18 -0.56 -0.91
CA ARG A 50 -12.30 -2.02 -0.74
C ARG A 50 -12.67 -2.42 0.69
N CYS A 51 -11.94 -1.93 1.69
CA CYS A 51 -12.15 -2.33 3.10
C CYS A 51 -12.82 -1.27 3.97
N LYS A 52 -13.08 -0.06 3.43
CA LYS A 52 -13.75 1.05 4.14
C LYS A 52 -12.99 1.60 5.36
N GLN A 53 -11.76 1.13 5.60
CA GLN A 53 -10.87 1.68 6.62
C GLN A 53 -10.16 2.93 6.10
N ILE A 54 -9.67 3.76 7.00
CA ILE A 54 -8.85 4.92 6.66
C ILE A 54 -7.55 4.45 6.01
N ARG A 55 -7.20 5.04 4.86
CA ARG A 55 -5.96 4.77 4.16
C ARG A 55 -4.76 5.26 4.97
N THR A 56 -3.63 4.58 4.86
CA THR A 56 -2.37 5.05 5.47
C THR A 56 -1.66 6.08 4.58
N HIS A 57 -1.99 6.11 3.28
CA HIS A 57 -1.52 7.10 2.32
C HIS A 57 -2.50 7.29 1.16
N TYR A 58 -2.34 8.35 0.35
CA TYR A 58 -3.25 8.69 -0.76
C TYR A 58 -3.58 7.50 -1.68
N THR A 59 -2.57 6.73 -2.07
CA THR A 59 -2.69 5.56 -2.97
C THR A 59 -2.46 4.23 -2.25
N TRP A 60 -2.49 4.21 -0.91
CA TRP A 60 -2.12 3.05 -0.12
C TRP A 60 -3.09 2.76 1.03
N CYS A 61 -3.68 1.57 1.00
CA CYS A 61 -4.37 1.00 2.15
C CYS A 61 -3.51 -0.16 2.70
N GLN A 62 -2.87 0.05 3.85
CA GLN A 62 -2.03 -0.98 4.48
C GLN A 62 -2.80 -2.30 4.63
N THR A 63 -4.02 -2.28 5.17
CA THR A 63 -4.83 -3.51 5.37
C THR A 63 -5.05 -4.29 4.07
N CYS A 64 -5.48 -3.63 2.99
CA CYS A 64 -5.71 -4.30 1.71
C CYS A 64 -4.40 -4.76 1.06
N ASN A 65 -3.36 -3.93 1.07
CA ASN A 65 -2.09 -4.23 0.42
C ASN A 65 -1.36 -5.38 1.15
N SER A 66 -1.35 -5.39 2.48
CA SER A 66 -0.78 -6.47 3.28
C SER A 66 -1.50 -7.81 3.02
N LEU A 67 -2.82 -7.81 2.82
CA LEU A 67 -3.55 -9.01 2.41
C LEU A 67 -3.12 -9.51 1.03
N ILE A 68 -3.02 -8.61 0.04
CA ILE A 68 -2.54 -8.95 -1.31
C ILE A 68 -1.13 -9.55 -1.26
N PHE A 69 -0.20 -8.93 -0.52
CA PHE A 69 1.15 -9.46 -0.38
C PHE A 69 1.19 -10.82 0.33
N LYS A 70 0.36 -11.01 1.35
CA LYS A 70 0.25 -12.30 2.05
C LYS A 70 -0.29 -13.42 1.15
N GLU A 71 -1.19 -13.10 0.22
CA GLU A 71 -1.68 -14.05 -0.78
C GLU A 71 -0.60 -14.35 -1.84
N ASN A 72 0.09 -13.32 -2.31
CA ASN A 72 1.14 -13.43 -3.33
C ASN A 72 2.45 -14.04 -2.84
N SER A 73 2.71 -14.06 -1.53
CA SER A 73 3.93 -14.66 -0.96
C SER A 73 4.07 -16.16 -1.25
N LYS A 74 2.98 -16.82 -1.63
CA LYS A 74 2.97 -18.23 -2.06
C LYS A 74 3.45 -18.43 -3.50
N ASN A 75 3.53 -17.35 -4.30
CA ASN A 75 3.79 -17.40 -5.74
C ASN A 75 5.26 -17.19 -6.09
N TRP A 76 6.12 -16.88 -5.11
CA TRP A 76 7.55 -16.65 -5.34
C TRP A 76 8.39 -17.06 -4.14
N THR A 77 9.66 -17.37 -4.40
CA THR A 77 10.70 -17.54 -3.38
C THR A 77 12.04 -17.15 -3.99
N SER A 78 12.93 -16.54 -3.20
CA SER A 78 14.32 -16.31 -3.60
C SER A 78 15.19 -17.56 -3.51
N GLY A 79 14.65 -18.67 -2.98
CA GLY A 79 15.44 -19.82 -2.55
C GLY A 79 16.17 -19.60 -1.21
N ASN A 80 16.03 -18.43 -0.58
CA ASN A 80 16.58 -18.10 0.72
C ASN A 80 15.49 -17.65 1.69
N ALA A 81 15.15 -18.52 2.64
CA ALA A 81 14.07 -18.28 3.60
C ALA A 81 14.24 -17.02 4.46
N ASN A 82 15.49 -16.60 4.75
CA ASN A 82 15.73 -15.38 5.53
C ASN A 82 15.44 -14.13 4.71
N ILE A 83 15.81 -14.13 3.43
CA ILE A 83 15.51 -13.03 2.50
C ILE A 83 14.00 -12.96 2.25
N ASP A 84 13.37 -14.12 2.00
CA ASP A 84 11.92 -14.20 1.77
C ASP A 84 11.14 -13.65 2.98
N LYS A 85 11.51 -14.06 4.19
CA LYS A 85 10.90 -13.56 5.42
C LYS A 85 11.08 -12.06 5.58
N PHE A 86 12.29 -11.55 5.34
CA PHE A 86 12.57 -10.11 5.45
C PHE A 86 11.73 -9.28 4.46
N ILE A 87 11.65 -9.72 3.20
CA ILE A 87 10.83 -9.05 2.18
C ILE A 87 9.35 -9.09 2.56
N GLN A 88 8.83 -10.25 2.98
CA GLN A 88 7.43 -10.41 3.40
C GLN A 88 7.09 -9.53 4.61
N GLU A 89 7.96 -9.47 5.62
CA GLU A 89 7.77 -8.59 6.78
C GLU A 89 7.77 -7.10 6.37
N ALA A 90 8.64 -6.69 5.45
CA ALA A 90 8.62 -5.33 4.91
C ALA A 90 7.31 -5.02 4.15
N GLN A 91 6.87 -5.94 3.29
CA GLN A 91 5.62 -5.81 2.53
C GLN A 91 4.37 -5.70 3.43
N LEU A 92 4.28 -6.52 4.49
CA LEU A 92 3.15 -6.52 5.43
C LEU A 92 3.07 -5.25 6.28
N ASN A 93 4.20 -4.59 6.53
CA ASN A 93 4.30 -3.40 7.37
C ASN A 93 4.33 -2.08 6.59
N ALA A 94 4.40 -2.14 5.26
CA ALA A 94 4.46 -0.95 4.41
C ALA A 94 3.18 -0.11 4.55
N LYS A 95 3.36 1.18 4.86
CA LYS A 95 2.27 2.17 4.97
C LYS A 95 2.12 3.03 3.71
N GLU A 96 3.12 2.96 2.83
CA GLU A 96 3.26 3.75 1.60
C GLU A 96 3.94 2.90 0.53
N TYR A 97 3.75 3.22 -0.75
CA TYR A 97 4.25 2.38 -1.85
C TYR A 97 5.79 2.30 -1.89
N TRP A 98 6.50 3.39 -1.56
CA TRP A 98 7.97 3.41 -1.58
C TRP A 98 8.62 2.68 -0.40
N GLN A 99 7.84 2.25 0.60
CA GLN A 99 8.33 1.45 1.72
C GLN A 99 8.34 -0.06 1.38
N VAL A 100 7.71 -0.44 0.27
CA VAL A 100 7.58 -1.83 -0.15
C VAL A 100 8.91 -2.33 -0.73
N LEU A 101 9.34 -3.50 -0.27
CA LEU A 101 10.36 -4.26 -0.98
C LEU A 101 9.67 -5.19 -1.98
N GLU A 102 9.82 -4.88 -3.26
CA GLU A 102 9.23 -5.69 -4.33
C GLU A 102 10.15 -6.84 -4.71
N TRP A 103 9.61 -8.05 -4.70
CA TRP A 103 10.28 -9.20 -5.28
C TRP A 103 10.02 -9.24 -6.78
N ILE A 104 11.09 -9.25 -7.58
CA ILE A 104 11.04 -9.28 -9.04
C ILE A 104 11.83 -10.49 -9.50
N ASP A 105 11.17 -11.39 -10.22
CA ASP A 105 11.85 -12.54 -10.82
C ASP A 105 12.82 -12.06 -11.91
N TYR A 106 14.01 -12.66 -11.96
CA TYR A 106 15.05 -12.28 -12.90
C TYR A 106 14.57 -12.32 -14.37
N SER A 107 13.64 -13.21 -14.70
CA SER A 107 13.06 -13.34 -16.05
C SER A 107 12.28 -12.11 -16.52
N GLN A 108 11.84 -11.23 -15.61
CA GLN A 108 11.16 -9.97 -15.96
C GLN A 108 12.12 -8.90 -16.48
N PHE A 109 13.43 -9.08 -16.26
CA PHE A 109 14.43 -8.14 -16.73
C PHE A 109 14.85 -8.43 -18.18
N SER A 110 14.88 -7.38 -19.00
CA SER A 110 15.37 -7.44 -20.37
C SER A 110 16.60 -6.57 -20.58
N LYS A 111 17.36 -6.84 -21.66
CA LYS A 111 18.60 -6.11 -22.01
C LYS A 111 19.58 -6.01 -20.84
N VAL A 112 19.76 -7.11 -20.09
CA VAL A 112 20.69 -7.17 -18.97
C VAL A 112 22.12 -7.00 -19.49
N LYS A 113 22.83 -5.98 -18.98
CA LYS A 113 24.23 -5.70 -19.34
C LYS A 113 25.07 -5.56 -18.09
N TYR A 114 26.24 -6.19 -18.12
CA TYR A 114 27.24 -6.05 -17.07
C TYR A 114 27.75 -4.60 -16.99
N ILE A 115 27.94 -4.09 -15.77
CA ILE A 115 28.55 -2.78 -15.50
C ILE A 115 29.93 -2.96 -14.88
N ALA A 116 29.99 -3.61 -13.72
CA ALA A 116 31.22 -3.74 -12.94
C ALA A 116 31.10 -4.86 -11.90
N LYS A 117 32.23 -5.33 -11.37
CA LYS A 117 32.31 -6.23 -10.23
C LYS A 117 33.14 -5.56 -9.13
N GLY A 118 32.58 -5.51 -7.92
CA GLY A 118 33.23 -5.00 -6.71
C GLY A 118 33.38 -6.07 -5.63
N GLY A 119 33.84 -5.67 -4.45
CA GLY A 119 34.05 -6.60 -3.32
C GLY A 119 32.76 -7.23 -2.77
N PHE A 120 31.61 -6.59 -2.99
CA PHE A 120 30.30 -7.02 -2.45
C PHE A 120 29.38 -7.63 -3.51
N GLY A 121 29.81 -7.74 -4.77
CA GLY A 121 29.00 -8.34 -5.82
C GLY A 121 29.27 -7.80 -7.22
N THR A 122 28.40 -8.19 -8.14
CA THR A 122 28.44 -7.80 -9.55
C THR A 122 27.23 -6.93 -9.86
N VAL A 123 27.47 -5.80 -10.54
CA VAL A 123 26.44 -4.82 -10.89
C VAL A 123 26.08 -4.98 -12.37
N TYR A 124 24.77 -4.99 -12.64
CA TYR A 124 24.19 -5.04 -13.97
C TYR A 124 23.20 -3.91 -14.15
N THR A 125 23.01 -3.44 -15.38
CA THR A 125 21.85 -2.63 -15.79
C THR A 125 20.85 -3.52 -16.48
N ALA A 126 19.57 -3.24 -16.32
CA ALA A 126 18.48 -3.94 -17.00
C ALA A 126 17.30 -3.00 -17.26
N ILE A 127 16.39 -3.43 -18.13
CA ILE A 127 15.08 -2.80 -18.32
C ILE A 127 14.02 -3.68 -17.67
N TRP A 128 13.27 -3.09 -16.74
CA TRP A 128 12.05 -3.64 -16.16
C TRP A 128 10.85 -2.90 -16.79
N ARG A 129 9.96 -3.61 -17.48
CA ARG A 129 8.87 -2.98 -18.25
C ARG A 129 7.63 -2.75 -17.42
N GLU A 130 7.38 -3.65 -16.50
CA GLU A 130 6.21 -3.68 -15.62
C GLU A 130 6.27 -2.52 -14.63
N GLY A 131 7.49 -2.11 -14.24
CA GLY A 131 7.70 -0.98 -13.34
C GLY A 131 7.30 -1.27 -11.90
N TYR A 132 7.58 -0.32 -11.01
CA TYR A 132 7.31 -0.47 -9.58
C TYR A 132 5.85 -0.21 -9.23
N ILE A 133 5.39 -0.84 -8.15
CA ILE A 133 4.07 -0.63 -7.56
C ILE A 133 4.01 0.81 -7.02
N SER A 134 3.10 1.61 -7.59
CA SER A 134 2.80 2.98 -7.12
C SER A 134 1.40 3.10 -6.51
N SER A 135 0.49 2.20 -6.90
CA SER A 135 -0.86 2.06 -6.37
C SER A 135 -1.44 0.70 -6.75
N TRP A 136 -2.30 0.13 -5.90
CA TRP A 136 -3.10 -1.06 -6.23
C TRP A 136 -4.56 -0.72 -6.60
N ASP A 137 -4.99 0.51 -6.31
CA ASP A 137 -6.38 0.96 -6.41
C ASP A 137 -6.57 2.11 -7.42
N MET A 138 -5.97 2.06 -8.61
CA MET A 138 -6.38 2.98 -9.69
C MET A 138 -6.79 2.20 -10.95
N PRO A 139 -8.02 2.37 -11.45
CA PRO A 139 -8.44 1.88 -12.76
C PRO A 139 -7.65 2.54 -13.90
#